data_AF-A0A7J6MJW8-F1
#
_entry.id   AF-A0A7J6MJW8-F1
#
_cell.length_a   1.000
_cell.length_b   1.000
_cell.length_c   1.000
_cell.angle_alpha   90.00
_cell.angle_beta   90.00
_cell.angle_gamma   90.00
#
_symmetry.space_group_name_H-M   'P 1'
#
loop_
_entity.id
_entity.type
_entity.pdbx_description
1 polymer ?
#
loop_
_entity_poly.entity_id
_entity_poly.type
_entity_poly.pdbx_seq_one_letter_code
_entity_poly.pdbx_strand_id
1 'polypeptide(L)'
;MAFDSNSSAFPVEAPLASSPLEVVLSAQKIVSYKLLALEQDMKYLEKKRACYLQRKLEIARELQRRQLLAMPVGQLPFEHIAQFLTDRDIVRLSATSRHYHAACCDPIKGKLLVPHIAHGGTSSVSFGRAARAVPRLCLPSIQSLKLDARKPGAHGMLSALAGLQPGSVPNLRILRVNCAAEKDHFVDNLVDFCCTVMKADQLESLHISGIRSFDTLCAILGAHSASLKTVRADYFVAGHEARFEEGALPLMPRLTSLALDVADVTEISSALALRVLSAIEEPEKVQRLYLPHVEISGDSNHVSQVVQVLNRFTGLKQLVLRFAFMPVSIKELVRMREVDLRHLPAVCISDHFIVAMERWAPWWPAISEVWEKEDSITGLSVFQEQIDFEVLGTTAAREWLKLSQEQKRVWENEIAPTVRRLHQDARKKSPREVPRLGTRVQQFSPPSV
;
A
#
# COMPACT_ATOMS: atom_id res chain seq x y z
N MET A 1 4.43 -45.73 -76.80
CA MET A 1 3.93 -45.12 -78.04
C MET A 1 4.28 -43.66 -77.96
N ALA A 2 5.32 -43.22 -78.66
CA ALA A 2 5.28 -43.00 -80.11
C ALA A 2 4.43 -41.78 -80.42
N PHE A 3 4.86 -40.81 -81.21
CA PHE A 3 6.06 -40.55 -82.00
C PHE A 3 5.80 -39.06 -82.40
N ASP A 4 6.77 -38.16 -82.26
CA ASP A 4 7.52 -37.61 -83.40
C ASP A 4 6.74 -36.58 -84.23
N SER A 5 7.35 -35.63 -84.93
CA SER A 5 8.73 -35.18 -85.08
C SER A 5 8.68 -33.97 -86.01
N ASN A 6 9.80 -33.25 -86.10
CA ASN A 6 10.20 -32.43 -87.24
C ASN A 6 9.42 -31.09 -87.38
N SER A 7 10.02 -29.98 -87.75
CA SER A 7 11.32 -29.75 -88.39
C SER A 7 11.52 -28.24 -88.54
N SER A 8 12.79 -27.83 -88.59
CA SER A 8 13.31 -26.61 -89.25
C SER A 8 13.01 -25.26 -88.61
N ALA A 9 13.77 -24.20 -88.81
CA ALA A 9 15.19 -23.96 -89.04
C ALA A 9 15.31 -22.41 -89.07
N PHE A 10 16.25 -21.87 -88.30
CA PHE A 10 16.80 -20.50 -88.32
C PHE A 10 15.95 -19.29 -87.87
N PRO A 11 16.58 -18.19 -87.39
CA PRO A 11 18.00 -17.99 -87.09
C PRO A 11 18.31 -17.69 -85.61
N VAL A 12 19.58 -17.88 -85.30
CA VAL A 12 20.31 -17.28 -84.18
C VAL A 12 20.10 -15.77 -84.22
N GLU A 13 19.25 -15.25 -83.35
CA GLU A 13 19.44 -13.91 -82.81
C GLU A 13 20.19 -14.10 -81.49
N ALA A 14 21.46 -13.70 -81.49
CA ALA A 14 22.25 -13.52 -80.28
C ALA A 14 21.38 -12.74 -79.28
N PRO A 15 21.36 -13.09 -77.98
CA PRO A 15 20.80 -12.17 -77.01
C PRO A 15 21.62 -10.89 -77.17
N LEU A 16 20.99 -9.84 -77.72
CA LEU A 16 21.55 -8.50 -77.84
C LEU A 16 22.29 -8.27 -76.54
N ALA A 17 23.62 -8.14 -76.65
CA ALA A 17 24.48 -7.88 -75.53
C ALA A 17 24.01 -6.55 -74.96
N SER A 18 23.11 -6.62 -73.98
CA SER A 18 22.58 -5.47 -73.24
C SER A 18 23.80 -4.66 -72.87
N SER A 19 23.83 -3.40 -73.28
CA SER A 19 25.04 -2.61 -73.07
C SER A 19 25.41 -2.68 -71.59
N PRO A 20 26.70 -2.68 -71.21
CA PRO A 20 27.09 -2.73 -69.80
C PRO A 20 26.33 -1.67 -68.96
N LEU A 21 26.00 -0.54 -69.58
CA LEU A 21 25.15 0.50 -69.02
C LEU A 21 23.71 0.04 -68.74
N GLU A 22 23.07 -0.67 -69.67
CA GLU A 22 21.71 -1.24 -69.49
C GLU A 22 21.66 -2.33 -68.42
N VAL A 23 22.71 -3.15 -68.30
CA VAL A 23 22.83 -4.15 -67.22
C VAL A 23 22.94 -3.46 -65.86
N VAL A 24 23.79 -2.42 -65.77
CA VAL A 24 23.96 -1.63 -64.54
C VAL A 24 22.68 -0.89 -64.18
N LEU A 25 21.99 -0.27 -65.15
CA LEU A 25 20.71 0.40 -64.93
C LEU A 25 19.60 -0.57 -64.51
N SER A 26 19.58 -1.79 -65.08
CA SER A 26 18.64 -2.84 -64.69
C SER A 26 18.93 -3.37 -63.29
N ALA A 27 20.21 -3.61 -62.96
CA ALA A 27 20.63 -3.99 -61.62
C ALA A 27 20.30 -2.91 -60.58
N GLN A 28 20.53 -1.63 -60.92
CA GLN A 28 20.20 -0.50 -60.05
C GLN A 28 18.70 -0.35 -59.84
N LYS A 29 17.88 -0.60 -60.87
CA LYS A 29 16.42 -0.67 -60.75
C LYS A 29 15.98 -1.82 -59.83
N ILE A 30 16.57 -3.01 -59.97
CA ILE A 30 16.28 -4.17 -59.12
C ILE A 30 16.67 -3.89 -57.67
N VAL A 31 17.86 -3.33 -57.44
CA VAL A 31 18.33 -2.96 -56.09
C VAL A 31 17.44 -1.89 -55.48
N SER A 32 17.06 -0.86 -56.25
CA SER A 32 16.15 0.20 -55.79
C SER A 32 14.78 -0.38 -55.43
N TYR A 33 14.23 -1.29 -56.23
CA TYR A 33 12.96 -1.96 -55.95
C TYR A 33 13.04 -2.82 -54.67
N LYS A 34 14.14 -3.56 -54.48
CA LYS A 34 14.38 -4.35 -53.26
C LYS A 34 14.54 -3.47 -52.02
N LEU A 35 15.23 -2.34 -52.12
CA LEU A 35 15.35 -1.37 -51.02
C LEU A 35 13.99 -0.76 -50.67
N LEU A 36 13.18 -0.42 -51.66
CA LEU A 36 11.84 0.14 -51.46
C LEU A 36 10.90 -0.89 -50.81
N ALA A 37 10.99 -2.17 -51.18
CA ALA A 37 10.29 -3.27 -50.52
C ALA A 37 10.76 -3.44 -49.05
N LEU A 38 12.07 -3.39 -48.80
CA LEU A 38 12.62 -3.45 -47.44
C LEU A 38 12.17 -2.26 -46.57
N GLU A 39 12.11 -1.05 -47.11
CA GLU A 39 11.60 0.13 -46.40
C GLU A 39 10.10 0.01 -46.05
N GLN A 40 9.30 -0.59 -46.95
CA GLN A 40 7.89 -0.88 -46.69
C GLN A 40 7.73 -1.94 -45.59
N ASP A 41 8.56 -2.99 -45.62
CA ASP A 41 8.59 -4.02 -44.59
C ASP A 41 9.03 -3.47 -43.23
N MET A 42 10.04 -2.58 -43.20
CA MET A 42 10.46 -1.89 -41.98
C MET A 42 9.33 -1.04 -41.41
N LYS A 43 8.65 -0.22 -42.24
CA LYS A 43 7.49 0.58 -41.80
C LYS A 43 6.34 -0.30 -41.29
N TYR A 44 6.10 -1.44 -41.94
CA TYR A 44 5.08 -2.39 -41.50
C TYR A 44 5.45 -3.01 -40.14
N LEU A 45 6.70 -3.42 -39.94
CA LEU A 45 7.20 -3.97 -38.68
C LEU A 45 7.18 -2.93 -37.55
N GLU A 46 7.51 -1.67 -37.83
CA GLU A 46 7.39 -0.57 -36.87
C GLU A 46 5.94 -0.33 -36.44
N LYS A 47 5.00 -0.30 -37.39
CA LYS A 47 3.57 -0.18 -37.10
C LYS A 47 3.05 -1.38 -36.30
N LYS A 48 3.52 -2.59 -36.62
CA LYS A 48 3.19 -3.82 -35.91
C LYS A 48 3.77 -3.82 -34.49
N ARG A 49 5.00 -3.32 -34.31
CA ARG A 49 5.63 -3.09 -32.99
C ARG A 49 4.85 -2.07 -32.16
N ALA A 50 4.41 -0.97 -32.75
CA ALA A 50 3.58 0.03 -32.06
C ALA A 50 2.23 -0.57 -31.61
N CYS A 51 1.58 -1.36 -32.49
CA CYS A 51 0.36 -2.09 -32.16
C CYS A 51 0.56 -3.10 -31.02
N TYR A 52 1.66 -3.88 -31.04
CA TYR A 52 1.98 -4.80 -29.95
C TYR A 52 2.34 -4.09 -28.65
N LEU A 53 3.02 -2.94 -28.70
CA LEU A 53 3.27 -2.11 -27.51
C LEU A 53 1.98 -1.57 -26.92
N GLN A 54 1.06 -1.10 -27.76
CA GLN A 54 -0.26 -0.65 -27.33
C GLN A 54 -1.06 -1.80 -26.72
N ARG A 55 -1.07 -2.97 -27.36
CA ARG A 55 -1.74 -4.16 -26.84
C ARG A 55 -1.11 -4.68 -25.55
N LYS A 56 0.23 -4.59 -25.40
CA LYS A 56 0.94 -4.89 -24.15
C LYS A 56 0.52 -3.93 -23.04
N LEU A 57 0.37 -2.62 -23.34
CA LEU A 57 -0.13 -1.63 -22.40
C LEU A 57 -1.59 -1.88 -22.02
N GLU A 58 -2.45 -2.27 -22.96
CA GLU A 58 -3.84 -2.63 -22.70
C GLU A 58 -3.95 -3.90 -21.84
N ILE A 59 -3.16 -4.93 -22.13
CA ILE A 59 -3.10 -6.15 -21.32
C ILE A 59 -2.55 -5.84 -19.92
N ALA A 60 -1.51 -5.02 -19.79
CA ALA A 60 -0.98 -4.59 -18.50
C ALA A 60 -2.02 -3.79 -17.71
N ARG A 61 -2.78 -2.91 -18.36
CA ARG A 61 -3.90 -2.17 -17.73
C ARG A 61 -5.03 -3.10 -17.29
N GLU A 62 -5.39 -4.10 -18.10
CA GLU A 62 -6.43 -5.07 -17.76
C GLU A 62 -6.00 -6.04 -16.65
N LEU A 63 -4.73 -6.48 -16.66
CA LEU A 63 -4.15 -7.27 -15.56
C LEU A 63 -4.10 -6.46 -14.26
N GLN A 64 -3.69 -5.19 -14.35
CA GLN A 64 -3.67 -4.28 -13.20
C GLN A 64 -5.10 -3.96 -12.73
N ARG A 65 -6.09 -3.88 -13.63
CA ARG A 65 -7.53 -3.73 -13.32
C ARG A 65 -8.06 -4.97 -12.59
N ARG A 66 -7.74 -6.18 -13.07
CA ARG A 66 -8.13 -7.44 -12.44
C ARG A 66 -7.43 -7.62 -11.09
N GLN A 67 -6.16 -7.24 -10.98
CA GLN A 67 -5.45 -7.19 -9.69
C GLN A 67 -6.11 -6.20 -8.73
N LEU A 68 -6.49 -4.99 -9.17
CA LEU A 68 -7.18 -4.00 -8.33
C LEU A 68 -8.59 -4.44 -7.87
N LEU A 69 -9.33 -5.16 -8.72
CA LEU A 69 -10.65 -5.74 -8.36
C LEU A 69 -10.52 -6.99 -7.48
N ALA A 70 -9.40 -7.71 -7.58
CA ALA A 70 -9.03 -8.82 -6.70
C ALA A 70 -8.35 -8.34 -5.40
N MET A 71 -7.84 -7.09 -5.36
CA MET A 71 -7.23 -6.51 -4.18
C MET A 71 -8.31 -6.22 -3.11
N PRO A 72 -8.00 -6.43 -1.82
CA PRO A 72 -8.95 -6.25 -0.71
C PRO A 72 -9.61 -4.87 -0.68
N VAL A 73 -8.90 -3.85 -1.14
CA VAL A 73 -9.39 -2.47 -1.25
C VAL A 73 -10.46 -2.31 -2.33
N GLY A 74 -10.44 -3.09 -3.42
CA GLY A 74 -11.49 -3.05 -4.45
C GLY A 74 -12.80 -3.73 -4.05
N GLN A 75 -12.81 -4.50 -2.95
CA GLN A 75 -13.95 -5.28 -2.46
C GLN A 75 -14.62 -4.71 -1.22
N LEU A 76 -14.05 -3.67 -0.61
CA LEU A 76 -14.61 -3.01 0.57
C LEU A 76 -15.63 -1.93 0.17
N PRO A 77 -16.69 -1.70 0.98
CA PRO A 77 -17.62 -0.61 0.73
C PRO A 77 -16.85 0.72 0.68
N PHE A 78 -17.09 1.51 -0.36
CA PHE A 78 -16.32 2.73 -0.68
C PHE A 78 -16.14 3.66 0.54
N GLU A 79 -17.19 3.79 1.35
CA GLU A 79 -17.24 4.59 2.58
C GLU A 79 -16.14 4.25 3.60
N HIS A 80 -15.67 2.99 3.61
CA HIS A 80 -14.68 2.47 4.55
C HIS A 80 -13.24 2.63 4.07
N ILE A 81 -13.05 2.75 2.74
CA ILE A 81 -11.74 2.81 2.09
C ILE A 81 -11.40 4.17 1.50
N ALA A 82 -12.39 5.04 1.26
CA ALA A 82 -12.16 6.37 0.70
C ALA A 82 -11.11 7.17 1.48
N GLN A 83 -11.05 6.94 2.79
CA GLN A 83 -10.04 7.52 3.69
C GLN A 83 -8.65 6.88 3.60
N PHE A 84 -8.38 5.91 2.74
CA PHE A 84 -7.08 5.26 2.57
C PHE A 84 -6.55 5.36 1.14
N LEU A 85 -7.37 5.83 0.21
CA LEU A 85 -7.04 5.89 -1.22
C LEU A 85 -6.30 7.19 -1.58
N THR A 86 -5.28 7.07 -2.43
CA THR A 86 -4.71 8.24 -3.11
C THR A 86 -5.62 8.68 -4.26
N ASP A 87 -5.47 9.91 -4.75
CA ASP A 87 -6.31 10.41 -5.85
C ASP A 87 -6.13 9.56 -7.12
N ARG A 88 -4.94 8.98 -7.31
CA ARG A 88 -4.65 8.06 -8.41
C ARG A 88 -5.44 6.75 -8.26
N ASP A 89 -5.60 6.27 -7.04
CA ASP A 89 -6.37 5.06 -6.74
C ASP A 89 -7.87 5.31 -6.89
N ILE A 90 -8.37 6.48 -6.47
CA ILE A 90 -9.77 6.90 -6.65
C ILE A 90 -10.11 7.01 -8.15
N VAL A 91 -9.25 7.65 -8.96
CA VAL A 91 -9.43 7.75 -10.43
C VAL A 91 -9.42 6.36 -11.08
N ARG A 92 -8.50 5.48 -10.65
CA ARG A 92 -8.44 4.10 -11.15
C ARG A 92 -9.68 3.29 -10.76
N LEU A 93 -10.13 3.38 -9.51
CA LEU A 93 -11.32 2.66 -8.99
C LEU A 93 -12.62 3.15 -9.64
N SER A 94 -12.79 4.47 -9.79
CA SER A 94 -13.98 5.03 -10.46
C SER A 94 -14.09 4.63 -11.93
N ALA A 95 -12.97 4.37 -12.61
CA ALA A 95 -12.95 3.84 -13.97
C ALA A 95 -13.27 2.34 -14.07
N THR A 96 -13.27 1.60 -12.94
CA THR A 96 -13.50 0.15 -12.93
C THR A 96 -14.96 -0.27 -12.77
N SER A 97 -15.85 0.59 -12.25
CA SER A 97 -17.27 0.28 -12.02
C SER A 97 -18.16 1.52 -12.00
N ARG A 98 -19.34 1.44 -12.61
CA ARG A 98 -20.38 2.50 -12.55
C ARG A 98 -20.87 2.77 -11.11
N HIS A 99 -20.84 1.76 -10.24
CA HIS A 99 -21.28 1.89 -8.84
C HIS A 99 -20.28 2.69 -8.01
N TYR A 100 -18.97 2.46 -8.21
CA TYR A 100 -17.91 3.27 -7.60
C TYR A 100 -17.83 4.67 -8.19
N HIS A 101 -18.08 4.83 -9.50
CA HIS A 101 -18.20 6.14 -10.11
C HIS A 101 -19.29 6.99 -9.46
N ALA A 102 -20.49 6.41 -9.23
CA ALA A 102 -21.57 7.10 -8.53
C ALA A 102 -21.21 7.44 -7.07
N ALA A 103 -20.60 6.52 -6.32
CA ALA A 103 -20.19 6.75 -4.92
C ALA A 103 -19.03 7.75 -4.76
N CYS A 104 -18.12 7.84 -5.73
CA CYS A 104 -17.09 8.89 -5.80
C CYS A 104 -17.66 10.27 -6.15
N CYS A 105 -18.79 10.30 -6.85
CA CYS A 105 -19.50 11.50 -7.28
C CYS A 105 -20.54 11.99 -6.26
N ASP A 106 -20.91 11.15 -5.27
CA ASP A 106 -21.82 11.53 -4.19
C ASP A 106 -21.03 12.14 -3.03
N PRO A 107 -21.21 13.44 -2.73
CA PRO A 107 -20.53 14.08 -1.62
C PRO A 107 -21.14 13.54 -0.33
N ILE A 108 -20.42 12.64 0.35
CA ILE A 108 -20.73 12.22 1.71
C ILE A 108 -20.91 13.50 2.55
N LYS A 109 -22.16 13.73 3.00
CA LYS A 109 -22.59 14.86 3.80
C LYS A 109 -21.55 15.18 4.89
N GLY A 110 -20.96 16.37 4.81
CA GLY A 110 -20.15 16.96 5.88
C GLY A 110 -18.64 16.75 5.82
N LYS A 111 -18.09 16.02 4.85
CA LYS A 111 -16.63 15.94 4.64
C LYS A 111 -16.22 16.85 3.50
N LEU A 112 -15.65 18.00 3.83
CA LEU A 112 -14.81 18.75 2.91
C LEU A 112 -13.55 17.91 2.70
N LEU A 113 -13.57 16.96 1.76
CA LEU A 113 -12.34 16.76 1.00
C LEU A 113 -12.04 18.14 0.43
N VAL A 114 -10.78 18.54 0.42
CA VAL A 114 -10.30 19.48 -0.60
C VAL A 114 -9.84 18.58 -1.75
N PRO A 115 -10.72 17.92 -2.54
CA PRO A 115 -10.25 17.50 -3.83
C PRO A 115 -10.31 18.78 -4.66
N HIS A 116 -9.19 19.21 -5.22
CA HIS A 116 -9.27 20.05 -6.39
C HIS A 116 -9.89 21.46 -6.17
N ILE A 117 -9.03 22.47 -5.99
CA ILE A 117 -9.07 23.56 -6.98
C ILE A 117 -8.64 22.92 -8.30
N ALA A 118 -9.55 22.16 -8.90
CA ALA A 118 -9.53 21.76 -10.29
C ALA A 118 -10.96 21.92 -10.77
N HIS A 119 -11.23 23.13 -11.23
CA HIS A 119 -11.67 23.17 -12.62
C HIS A 119 -10.67 22.35 -13.43
N GLY A 120 -11.17 21.32 -14.12
CA GLY A 120 -10.36 20.35 -14.84
C GLY A 120 -9.24 21.01 -15.62
N GLY A 121 -8.06 20.40 -15.57
CA GLY A 121 -6.89 20.86 -16.29
C GLY A 121 -5.68 20.99 -15.38
N THR A 122 -4.62 20.32 -15.80
CA THR A 122 -3.22 20.50 -15.43
C THR A 122 -2.83 21.98 -15.26
N SER A 123 -3.13 22.57 -14.12
CA SER A 123 -2.72 23.94 -13.81
C SER A 123 -2.13 24.00 -12.40
N SER A 124 -0.85 24.32 -12.34
CA SER A 124 -0.20 24.75 -11.10
C SER A 124 -0.95 25.96 -10.56
N VAL A 125 -1.43 25.87 -9.32
CA VAL A 125 -2.04 27.03 -8.65
C VAL A 125 -0.88 27.78 -7.99
N SER A 126 -0.49 28.91 -8.58
CA SER A 126 0.52 29.80 -7.98
C SER A 126 0.04 30.31 -6.61
N PHE A 127 0.97 30.66 -5.71
CA PHE A 127 0.66 31.23 -4.40
C PHE A 127 -0.36 32.37 -4.46
N GLY A 128 -0.20 33.31 -5.41
CA GLY A 128 -1.15 34.42 -5.59
C GLY A 128 -2.57 33.99 -5.99
N ARG A 129 -2.74 32.85 -6.67
CA ARG A 129 -4.07 32.28 -6.96
C ARG A 129 -4.64 31.53 -5.77
N ALA A 130 -3.80 30.82 -5.01
CA ALA A 130 -4.21 30.17 -3.77
C ALA A 130 -4.63 31.18 -2.70
N ALA A 131 -3.84 32.24 -2.48
CA ALA A 131 -4.13 33.32 -1.53
C ALA A 131 -5.45 34.07 -1.84
N ARG A 132 -5.85 34.15 -3.12
CA ARG A 132 -7.17 34.70 -3.52
C ARG A 132 -8.33 33.70 -3.35
N ALA A 133 -8.02 32.41 -3.35
CA ALA A 133 -9.01 31.34 -3.21
C ALA A 133 -9.30 31.00 -1.74
N VAL A 134 -8.30 31.09 -0.86
CA VAL A 134 -8.42 30.78 0.58
C VAL A 134 -9.55 31.57 1.27
N PRO A 135 -9.72 32.89 1.07
CA PRO A 135 -10.83 33.64 1.64
C PRO A 135 -12.22 33.21 1.14
N ARG A 136 -12.29 32.50 0.01
CA ARG A 136 -13.53 31.94 -0.56
C ARG A 136 -13.83 30.54 -0.03
N LEU A 137 -12.88 29.91 0.66
CA LEU A 137 -13.12 28.66 1.37
C LEU A 137 -13.88 28.97 2.65
N CYS A 138 -14.89 28.15 2.96
CA CYS A 138 -15.51 28.18 4.28
C CYS A 138 -14.58 27.50 5.29
N LEU A 139 -13.47 28.15 5.65
CA LEU A 139 -12.44 27.62 6.55
C LEU A 139 -13.01 27.07 7.88
N PRO A 140 -14.02 27.70 8.50
CA PRO A 140 -14.64 27.15 9.70
C PRO A 140 -15.36 25.83 9.49
N SER A 141 -15.75 25.45 8.27
CA SER A 141 -16.42 24.17 8.01
C SER A 141 -15.45 23.00 7.76
N ILE A 142 -14.15 23.27 7.60
CA ILE A 142 -13.17 22.25 7.26
C ILE A 142 -12.84 21.42 8.49
N GLN A 143 -13.16 20.13 8.45
CA GLN A 143 -12.84 19.16 9.51
C GLN A 143 -11.64 18.28 9.20
N SER A 144 -11.31 18.12 7.91
CA SER A 144 -10.21 17.30 7.43
C SER A 144 -9.49 18.01 6.29
N LEU A 145 -8.15 17.98 6.29
CA LEU A 145 -7.32 18.56 5.26
C LEU A 145 -6.29 17.54 4.78
N LYS A 146 -6.11 17.46 3.45
CA LYS A 146 -5.08 16.63 2.81
C LYS A 146 -4.24 17.50 1.89
N LEU A 147 -2.92 17.45 2.07
CA LEU A 147 -1.93 18.16 1.25
C LEU A 147 -0.90 17.14 0.72
N ASP A 148 -0.49 17.31 -0.52
CA ASP A 148 0.50 16.43 -1.16
C ASP A 148 1.47 17.30 -1.96
N ALA A 149 2.71 17.41 -1.48
CA ALA A 149 3.75 18.26 -2.06
C ALA A 149 4.05 17.90 -3.52
N ARG A 150 3.81 16.65 -3.94
CA ARG A 150 3.92 16.24 -5.36
C ARG A 150 2.90 16.94 -6.27
N LYS A 151 1.88 17.60 -5.69
CA LYS A 151 0.84 18.30 -6.44
C LYS A 151 1.25 19.77 -6.63
N PRO A 152 1.27 20.28 -7.87
CA PRO A 152 1.78 21.62 -8.17
C PRO A 152 0.97 22.80 -7.59
N GLY A 153 -0.12 22.55 -6.86
CA GLY A 153 -0.88 23.58 -6.12
C GLY A 153 -0.77 23.47 -4.59
N ALA A 154 -0.14 22.42 -4.06
CA ALA A 154 -0.09 22.18 -2.61
C ALA A 154 0.79 23.19 -1.88
N HIS A 155 1.93 23.57 -2.47
CA HIS A 155 2.83 24.59 -1.90
C HIS A 155 2.14 25.95 -1.79
N GLY A 156 1.48 26.40 -2.86
CA GLY A 156 0.75 27.67 -2.87
C GLY A 156 -0.40 27.68 -1.87
N MET A 157 -1.12 26.56 -1.75
CA MET A 157 -2.19 26.41 -0.77
C MET A 157 -1.66 26.43 0.67
N LEU A 158 -0.64 25.63 0.98
CA LEU A 158 -0.07 25.57 2.32
C LEU A 158 0.53 26.92 2.75
N SER A 159 1.25 27.58 1.86
CA SER A 159 1.80 28.91 2.15
C SER A 159 0.70 29.96 2.35
N ALA A 160 -0.41 29.89 1.60
CA ALA A 160 -1.55 30.77 1.83
C ALA A 160 -2.29 30.46 3.14
N LEU A 161 -2.34 29.18 3.55
CA LEU A 161 -2.90 28.76 4.84
C LEU A 161 -2.00 29.18 6.00
N ALA A 162 -0.68 29.10 5.86
CA ALA A 162 0.31 29.53 6.85
C ALA A 162 0.25 31.04 7.11
N GLY A 163 -0.16 31.84 6.12
CA GLY A 163 -0.36 33.29 6.25
C GLY A 163 -1.70 33.71 6.89
N LEU A 164 -2.52 32.76 7.35
CA LEU A 164 -3.79 33.07 8.01
C LEU A 164 -3.61 33.52 9.45
N GLN A 165 -4.63 34.18 10.00
CA GLN A 165 -4.65 34.52 11.41
C GLN A 165 -4.81 33.26 12.29
N PRO A 166 -4.20 33.22 13.48
CA PRO A 166 -4.40 32.13 14.42
C PRO A 166 -5.88 31.82 14.69
N GLY A 167 -6.24 30.55 14.65
CA GLY A 167 -7.60 30.07 14.84
C GLY A 167 -8.53 30.16 13.63
N SER A 168 -8.00 30.47 12.44
CA SER A 168 -8.81 30.60 11.19
C SER A 168 -9.46 29.29 10.71
N VAL A 169 -8.96 28.13 11.16
CA VAL A 169 -9.46 26.79 10.80
C VAL A 169 -9.97 26.03 12.05
N PRO A 170 -10.95 26.58 12.80
CA PRO A 170 -11.27 26.15 14.17
C PRO A 170 -11.78 24.70 14.30
N ASN A 171 -12.31 24.12 13.21
CA ASN A 171 -12.92 22.79 13.21
C ASN A 171 -12.03 21.72 12.58
N LEU A 172 -10.82 22.06 12.11
CA LEU A 172 -9.91 21.09 11.51
C LEU A 172 -9.40 20.12 12.59
N ARG A 173 -9.74 18.84 12.48
CA ARG A 173 -9.34 17.77 13.42
C ARG A 173 -8.42 16.73 12.81
N ILE A 174 -8.42 16.60 11.48
CA ILE A 174 -7.67 15.58 10.74
C ILE A 174 -6.75 16.27 9.74
N LEU A 175 -5.45 16.07 9.87
CA LEU A 175 -4.47 16.60 8.93
C LEU A 175 -3.67 15.46 8.29
N ARG A 176 -3.57 15.51 6.97
CA ARG A 176 -2.77 14.55 6.19
C ARG A 176 -1.86 15.29 5.24
N VAL A 177 -0.57 15.05 5.34
CA VAL A 177 0.43 15.75 4.53
C VAL A 177 1.43 14.76 4.00
N ASN A 178 1.62 14.76 2.68
CA ASN A 178 2.78 14.12 2.06
C ASN A 178 3.78 15.21 1.69
N CYS A 179 4.89 15.27 2.40
CA CYS A 179 5.99 16.21 2.17
C CYS A 179 6.91 15.77 1.03
N ALA A 180 6.77 14.55 0.49
CA ALA A 180 7.51 14.05 -0.68
C ALA A 180 9.04 14.21 -0.62
N ALA A 181 9.64 14.22 0.58
CA ALA A 181 11.07 14.50 0.81
C ALA A 181 11.51 15.90 0.35
N GLU A 182 10.59 16.86 0.24
CA GLU A 182 10.81 18.21 -0.32
C GLU A 182 11.52 19.17 0.66
N LYS A 183 12.14 20.21 0.06
CA LYS A 183 13.01 21.21 0.68
C LYS A 183 12.26 22.17 1.64
N ASP A 184 13.01 22.62 2.65
CA ASP A 184 12.73 23.53 3.78
C ASP A 184 11.42 24.33 3.72
N HIS A 185 11.16 25.10 2.66
CA HIS A 185 10.02 26.03 2.63
C HIS A 185 8.64 25.37 2.76
N PHE A 186 8.42 24.17 2.20
CA PHE A 186 7.12 23.50 2.39
C PHE A 186 6.95 23.04 3.83
N VAL A 187 8.04 22.59 4.44
CA VAL A 187 8.07 22.12 5.82
C VAL A 187 7.93 23.29 6.80
N ASP A 188 8.58 24.42 6.53
CA ASP A 188 8.45 25.65 7.33
C ASP A 188 7.00 26.15 7.34
N ASN A 189 6.36 26.24 6.17
CA ASN A 189 4.94 26.61 6.09
C ASN A 189 4.03 25.58 6.78
N LEU A 190 4.41 24.29 6.79
CA LEU A 190 3.66 23.26 7.53
C LEU A 190 3.76 23.49 9.04
N VAL A 191 4.96 23.79 9.54
CA VAL A 191 5.19 24.12 10.95
C VAL A 191 4.41 25.37 11.32
N ASP A 192 4.51 26.44 10.54
CA ASP A 192 3.77 27.68 10.79
C ASP A 192 2.27 27.43 10.81
N PHE A 193 1.76 26.64 9.86
CA PHE A 193 0.35 26.30 9.83
C PHE A 193 -0.07 25.52 11.08
N CYS A 194 0.65 24.46 11.47
CA CYS A 194 0.29 23.64 12.62
C CYS A 194 0.51 24.34 13.97
N CYS A 195 1.63 25.06 14.12
CA CYS A 195 2.06 25.62 15.40
C CYS A 195 1.55 27.04 15.64
N THR A 196 1.28 27.81 14.58
CA THR A 196 0.89 29.23 14.69
C THR A 196 -0.56 29.48 14.25
N VAL A 197 -0.99 28.88 13.13
CA VAL A 197 -2.34 29.13 12.57
C VAL A 197 -3.40 28.27 13.24
N MET A 198 -3.12 26.99 13.47
CA MET A 198 -4.03 26.11 14.18
C MET A 198 -4.02 26.42 15.68
N LYS A 199 -5.15 26.22 16.36
CA LYS A 199 -5.16 26.27 17.83
C LYS A 199 -4.35 25.09 18.38
N ALA A 200 -3.68 25.31 19.51
CA ALA A 200 -3.05 24.23 20.25
C ALA A 200 -4.07 23.13 20.56
N ASP A 201 -3.63 21.87 20.53
CA ASP A 201 -4.46 20.70 20.83
C ASP A 201 -5.76 20.62 20.03
N GLN A 202 -5.72 21.09 18.79
CA GLN A 202 -6.85 21.01 17.88
C GLN A 202 -6.88 19.70 17.08
N LEU A 203 -5.73 19.10 16.75
CA LEU A 203 -5.67 17.90 15.91
C LEU A 203 -5.94 16.61 16.72
N GLU A 204 -6.88 15.81 16.25
CA GLU A 204 -7.13 14.47 16.77
C GLU A 204 -6.42 13.39 15.95
N SER A 205 -6.18 13.63 14.66
CA SER A 205 -5.49 12.71 13.77
C SER A 205 -4.48 13.43 12.89
N LEU A 206 -3.24 12.96 12.92
CA LEU A 206 -2.14 13.46 12.11
C LEU A 206 -1.53 12.32 11.30
N HIS A 207 -1.42 12.54 9.98
CA HIS A 207 -0.65 11.69 9.09
C HIS A 207 0.35 12.57 8.34
N ILE A 208 1.63 12.42 8.60
CA ILE A 208 2.70 13.09 7.86
C ILE A 208 3.53 12.02 7.17
N SER A 209 3.77 12.15 5.88
CA SER A 209 4.68 11.27 5.14
C SER A 209 5.78 12.05 4.45
N GLY A 210 6.97 11.46 4.39
CA GLY A 210 8.13 12.02 3.72
C GLY A 210 8.74 13.27 4.35
N ILE A 211 8.59 13.46 5.65
CA ILE A 211 9.29 14.50 6.43
C ILE A 211 10.74 14.05 6.68
N ARG A 212 11.73 14.95 6.59
CA ARG A 212 13.16 14.63 6.82
C ARG A 212 13.68 15.03 8.20
N SER A 213 12.99 15.97 8.86
CA SER A 213 13.42 16.52 10.14
C SER A 213 12.57 15.95 11.27
N PHE A 214 13.22 15.23 12.19
CA PHE A 214 12.56 14.71 13.38
C PHE A 214 12.13 15.83 14.33
N ASP A 215 12.96 16.87 14.51
CA ASP A 215 12.63 18.03 15.35
C ASP A 215 11.36 18.73 14.87
N THR A 216 11.19 18.83 13.54
CA THR A 216 9.99 19.37 12.93
C THR A 216 8.77 18.50 13.21
N LEU A 217 8.92 17.17 13.11
CA LEU A 217 7.85 16.24 13.48
C LEU A 217 7.48 16.41 14.96
N CYS A 218 8.47 16.45 15.86
CA CYS A 218 8.27 16.66 17.30
C CYS A 218 7.62 18.00 17.62
N ALA A 219 7.98 19.08 16.92
CA ALA A 219 7.33 20.38 17.07
C ALA A 219 5.84 20.32 16.72
N ILE A 220 5.50 19.70 15.59
CA ILE A 220 4.10 19.53 15.16
C ILE A 220 3.32 18.62 16.11
N LEU A 221 3.92 17.51 16.55
CA LEU A 221 3.31 16.62 17.54
C LEU A 221 3.12 17.33 18.88
N GLY A 222 4.09 18.13 19.32
CA GLY A 222 4.07 18.88 20.57
C GLY A 222 2.94 19.89 20.61
N ALA A 223 2.72 20.62 19.51
CA ALA A 223 1.65 21.60 19.38
C ALA A 223 0.22 21.01 19.54
N HIS A 224 0.06 19.70 19.37
CA HIS A 224 -1.24 19.03 19.43
C HIS A 224 -1.27 17.79 20.35
N SER A 225 -0.26 17.68 21.22
CA SER A 225 0.02 16.47 21.97
C SER A 225 -1.14 16.00 22.85
N ALA A 226 -1.90 16.93 23.47
CA ALA A 226 -3.00 16.57 24.37
C ALA A 226 -4.26 16.08 23.66
N SER A 227 -4.42 16.38 22.36
CA SER A 227 -5.61 16.01 21.58
C SER A 227 -5.40 14.83 20.63
N LEU A 228 -4.15 14.54 20.26
CA LEU A 228 -3.82 13.52 19.27
C LEU A 228 -4.24 12.12 19.75
N LYS A 229 -5.12 11.49 18.96
CA LYS A 229 -5.57 10.10 19.14
C LYS A 229 -4.90 9.15 18.16
N THR A 230 -4.60 9.63 16.96
CA THR A 230 -4.02 8.82 15.88
C THR A 230 -2.86 9.56 15.25
N VAL A 231 -1.68 8.95 15.30
CA VAL A 231 -0.47 9.46 14.66
C VAL A 231 0.05 8.44 13.67
N ARG A 232 0.26 8.90 12.44
CA ARG A 232 1.07 8.20 11.45
C ARG A 232 2.17 9.13 10.97
N ALA A 233 3.42 8.74 11.14
CA ALA A 233 4.54 9.46 10.58
C ALA A 233 5.37 8.50 9.74
N ASP A 234 5.46 8.78 8.44
CA ASP A 234 6.40 8.14 7.55
C ASP A 234 7.52 9.18 7.32
N TYR A 235 8.76 8.93 7.72
CA TYR A 235 9.84 9.92 7.61
C TYR A 235 11.06 9.35 6.88
N PHE A 236 11.92 10.23 6.37
CA PHE A 236 13.19 9.85 5.74
C PHE A 236 14.31 9.95 6.78
N VAL A 237 14.99 8.84 7.07
CA VAL A 237 16.04 8.75 8.10
C VAL A 237 17.42 9.11 7.53
N ALA A 238 17.69 8.89 6.24
CA ALA A 238 19.06 8.92 5.70
C ALA A 238 19.86 10.19 6.06
N GLY A 239 20.82 10.05 6.99
CA GLY A 239 21.74 11.10 7.45
C GLY A 239 21.26 11.92 8.66
N HIS A 240 20.14 11.55 9.29
CA HIS A 240 19.56 12.23 10.46
C HIS A 240 19.32 11.29 11.66
N GLU A 241 19.90 10.10 11.64
CA GLU A 241 19.77 9.04 12.65
C GLU A 241 20.08 9.56 14.07
N ALA A 242 21.23 10.23 14.21
CA ALA A 242 21.72 10.73 15.50
C ALA A 242 20.84 11.84 16.12
N ARG A 243 20.16 12.65 15.29
CA ARG A 243 19.30 13.74 15.78
C ARG A 243 18.03 13.21 16.44
N PHE A 244 17.56 12.04 16.02
CA PHE A 244 16.39 11.41 16.62
C PHE A 244 16.71 10.95 18.05
N GLU A 245 17.93 10.46 18.30
CA GLU A 245 18.36 10.01 19.63
C GLU A 245 18.49 11.16 20.65
N GLU A 246 18.64 12.42 20.20
CA GLU A 246 18.75 13.60 21.06
C GLU A 246 17.38 14.19 21.46
N GLY A 247 16.33 13.99 20.65
CA GLY A 247 15.00 14.58 20.87
C GLY A 247 14.03 13.72 21.69
N ALA A 248 13.28 14.33 22.61
CA ALA A 248 12.19 13.65 23.31
C ALA A 248 10.89 13.75 22.49
N LEU A 249 10.20 12.61 22.29
CA LEU A 249 8.82 12.63 21.78
C LEU A 249 7.90 13.32 22.80
N PRO A 250 6.94 14.14 22.34
CA PRO A 250 5.98 14.78 23.22
C PRO A 250 4.99 13.75 23.81
N LEU A 251 4.53 14.01 25.02
CA LEU A 251 3.57 13.16 25.74
C LEU A 251 2.19 13.26 25.08
N MET A 252 1.64 12.12 24.63
CA MET A 252 0.34 12.08 23.95
C MET A 252 -0.69 11.26 24.75
N PRO A 253 -1.36 11.87 25.76
CA PRO A 253 -2.23 11.17 26.71
C PRO A 253 -3.55 10.66 26.12
N ARG A 254 -3.82 10.86 24.83
CA ARG A 254 -5.03 10.35 24.16
C ARG A 254 -4.72 9.36 23.04
N LEU A 255 -3.47 8.96 22.90
CA LEU A 255 -3.01 8.13 21.80
C LEU A 255 -3.67 6.75 21.85
N THR A 256 -4.35 6.40 20.77
CA THR A 256 -4.98 5.08 20.57
C THR A 256 -4.35 4.31 19.40
N SER A 257 -3.65 5.02 18.51
CA SER A 257 -3.07 4.45 17.29
C SER A 257 -1.77 5.17 16.95
N LEU A 258 -0.67 4.43 16.87
CA LEU A 258 0.63 4.91 16.47
C LEU A 258 1.17 4.08 15.30
N ALA A 259 1.54 4.76 14.23
CA ALA A 259 2.29 4.20 13.13
C ALA A 259 3.54 5.06 12.90
N LEU A 260 4.72 4.48 13.07
CA LEU A 260 5.97 5.11 12.70
C LEU A 260 6.64 4.25 11.64
N ASP A 261 6.85 4.86 10.49
CA ASP A 261 7.34 4.22 9.29
C ASP A 261 8.55 4.99 8.76
N VAL A 262 9.45 4.29 8.07
CA VAL A 262 10.60 4.92 7.40
C VAL A 262 10.43 4.71 5.90
N ALA A 263 10.47 5.82 5.15
CA ALA A 263 10.20 5.83 3.72
C ALA A 263 11.43 5.44 2.88
N ASP A 264 12.63 5.56 3.45
CA ASP A 264 13.90 5.03 2.95
C ASP A 264 14.26 3.72 3.67
N VAL A 265 15.11 2.89 3.05
CA VAL A 265 15.54 1.57 3.58
C VAL A 265 16.47 1.73 4.80
N THR A 266 16.51 2.91 5.40
CA THR A 266 17.33 3.22 6.57
C THR A 266 16.58 2.86 7.84
N GLU A 267 17.28 2.20 8.72
CA GLU A 267 16.76 1.51 9.89
C GLU A 267 16.53 2.49 11.06
N ILE A 268 15.41 2.37 11.78
CA ILE A 268 15.25 3.06 13.09
C ILE A 268 15.96 2.23 14.15
N SER A 269 16.83 2.84 14.97
CA SER A 269 17.54 2.11 16.04
C SER A 269 16.57 1.50 17.07
N SER A 270 16.93 0.31 17.57
CA SER A 270 16.17 -0.42 18.60
C SER A 270 15.98 0.40 19.88
N ALA A 271 17.05 1.05 20.34
CA ALA A 271 17.06 1.93 21.50
C ALA A 271 16.03 3.05 21.35
N LEU A 272 15.88 3.55 20.14
CA LEU A 272 14.96 4.64 19.89
C LEU A 272 13.51 4.19 19.91
N ALA A 273 13.17 3.09 19.24
CA ALA A 273 11.82 2.55 19.31
C ALA A 273 11.42 2.18 20.75
N LEU A 274 12.36 1.64 21.53
CA LEU A 274 12.14 1.39 22.95
C LEU A 274 11.85 2.68 23.72
N ARG A 275 12.58 3.77 23.44
CA ARG A 275 12.29 5.10 24.03
C ARG A 275 10.92 5.61 23.62
N VAL A 276 10.54 5.48 22.34
CA VAL A 276 9.21 5.86 21.84
C VAL A 276 8.12 5.10 22.58
N LEU A 277 8.21 3.78 22.63
CA LEU A 277 7.21 2.94 23.28
C LEU A 277 7.16 3.19 24.79
N SER A 278 8.32 3.44 25.41
CA SER A 278 8.40 3.72 26.85
C SER A 278 7.81 5.09 27.21
N ALA A 279 7.90 6.07 26.31
CA ALA A 279 7.35 7.42 26.48
C ALA A 279 5.83 7.50 26.38
N ILE A 280 5.15 6.42 25.97
CA ILE A 280 3.68 6.36 25.97
C ILE A 280 3.22 6.21 27.43
N GLU A 281 2.52 7.23 27.94
CA GLU A 281 2.04 7.29 29.34
C GLU A 281 0.95 6.26 29.63
N GLU A 282 -0.01 6.12 28.70
CA GLU A 282 -1.20 5.27 28.83
C GLU A 282 -1.21 4.14 27.78
N PRO A 283 -0.23 3.21 27.83
CA PRO A 283 -0.06 2.15 26.83
C PRO A 283 -1.28 1.21 26.75
N GLU A 284 -2.04 1.07 27.84
CA GLU A 284 -3.27 0.28 27.88
C GLU A 284 -4.40 0.84 27.01
N LYS A 285 -4.36 2.13 26.67
CA LYS A 285 -5.34 2.76 25.76
C LYS A 285 -4.96 2.63 24.29
N VAL A 286 -3.71 2.26 24.00
CA VAL A 286 -3.23 2.07 22.63
C VAL A 286 -3.77 0.76 22.06
N GLN A 287 -4.52 0.89 20.96
CA GLN A 287 -5.14 -0.23 20.26
C GLN A 287 -4.34 -0.66 19.03
N ARG A 288 -3.55 0.23 18.43
CA ARG A 288 -2.80 -0.06 17.21
C ARG A 288 -1.37 0.45 17.31
N LEU A 289 -0.42 -0.45 17.12
CA LEU A 289 1.00 -0.15 17.02
C LEU A 289 1.55 -0.71 15.71
N TYR A 290 2.14 0.15 14.89
CA TYR A 290 2.70 -0.22 13.58
C TYR A 290 4.10 0.36 13.43
N LEU A 291 5.11 -0.51 13.54
CA LEU A 291 6.54 -0.18 13.51
C LEU A 291 7.28 -1.14 12.53
N PRO A 292 6.95 -1.09 11.22
CA PRO A 292 7.43 -2.06 10.23
C PRO A 292 8.87 -1.84 9.77
N HIS A 293 9.50 -0.70 10.08
CA HIS A 293 10.88 -0.38 9.69
C HIS A 293 11.73 0.02 10.89
N VAL A 294 11.24 -0.27 12.10
CA VAL A 294 12.12 -0.28 13.26
C VAL A 294 12.99 -1.51 13.15
N GLU A 295 14.30 -1.29 13.14
CA GLU A 295 15.25 -2.37 13.23
C GLU A 295 15.54 -2.62 14.71
N ILE A 296 14.70 -3.45 15.33
CA ILE A 296 15.05 -4.01 16.63
C ILE A 296 16.21 -4.97 16.36
N SER A 297 17.42 -4.63 16.80
CA SER A 297 18.52 -5.60 16.81
C SER A 297 18.04 -6.78 17.61
N GLY A 298 18.02 -7.95 16.99
CA GLY A 298 17.30 -9.05 17.60
C GLY A 298 18.03 -9.68 18.78
N ASP A 299 19.16 -9.11 19.23
CA ASP A 299 19.85 -9.62 20.41
C ASP A 299 18.88 -9.82 21.59
N SER A 300 19.18 -10.83 22.42
CA SER A 300 18.27 -11.28 23.47
C SER A 300 17.90 -10.18 24.47
N ASN A 301 18.75 -9.16 24.63
CA ASN A 301 18.51 -8.04 25.53
C ASN A 301 17.46 -7.07 24.96
N HIS A 302 17.61 -6.61 23.72
CA HIS A 302 16.66 -5.67 23.12
C HIS A 302 15.29 -6.33 22.88
N VAL A 303 15.25 -7.59 22.48
CA VAL A 303 13.98 -8.33 22.37
C VAL A 303 13.30 -8.43 23.73
N SER A 304 14.04 -8.80 24.78
CA SER A 304 13.48 -8.87 26.13
C SER A 304 12.92 -7.53 26.59
N GLN A 305 13.60 -6.42 26.28
CA GLN A 305 13.12 -5.07 26.57
C GLN A 305 11.85 -4.73 25.77
N VAL A 306 11.81 -5.06 24.48
CA VAL A 306 10.62 -4.82 23.65
C VAL A 306 9.44 -5.61 24.19
N VAL A 307 9.62 -6.88 24.52
CA VAL A 307 8.60 -7.73 25.13
C VAL A 307 8.10 -7.14 26.46
N GLN A 308 9.02 -6.76 27.34
CA GLN A 308 8.66 -6.11 28.62
C GLN A 308 7.84 -4.83 28.42
N VAL A 309 8.20 -4.03 27.41
CA VAL A 309 7.47 -2.80 27.10
C VAL A 309 6.10 -3.11 26.52
N LEU A 310 6.00 -4.07 25.58
CA LEU A 310 4.73 -4.49 24.97
C LEU A 310 3.72 -5.02 26.00
N ASN A 311 4.18 -5.59 27.11
CA ASN A 311 3.29 -6.09 28.18
C ASN A 311 2.46 -5.00 28.85
N ARG A 312 2.86 -3.74 28.71
CA ARG A 312 2.07 -2.59 29.18
C ARG A 312 0.88 -2.30 28.26
N PHE A 313 0.91 -2.75 27.01
CA PHE A 313 -0.07 -2.44 25.97
C PHE A 313 -1.23 -3.44 25.92
N THR A 314 -1.91 -3.60 27.05
CA THR A 314 -2.99 -4.60 27.22
C THR A 314 -4.24 -4.37 26.36
N GLY A 315 -4.40 -3.15 25.82
CA GLY A 315 -5.51 -2.79 24.92
C GLY A 315 -5.23 -3.03 23.44
N LEU A 316 -4.08 -3.64 23.08
CA LEU A 316 -3.71 -3.86 21.70
C LEU A 316 -4.74 -4.71 20.95
N LYS A 317 -5.03 -4.26 19.74
CA LYS A 317 -5.84 -4.95 18.73
C LYS A 317 -5.06 -5.20 17.46
N GLN A 318 -3.96 -4.48 17.26
CA GLN A 318 -3.08 -4.63 16.11
C GLN A 318 -1.66 -4.25 16.50
N LEU A 319 -0.73 -5.14 16.22
CA LEU A 319 0.70 -5.00 16.42
C LEU A 319 1.41 -5.42 15.14
N VAL A 320 2.31 -4.57 14.66
CA VAL A 320 3.28 -4.92 13.61
C VAL A 320 4.64 -4.41 14.06
N LEU A 321 5.60 -5.31 14.20
CA LEU A 321 6.98 -5.01 14.53
C LEU A 321 7.88 -5.70 13.51
N ARG A 322 8.97 -5.03 13.14
CA ARG A 322 10.07 -5.63 12.39
C ARG A 322 11.30 -5.81 13.27
N PHE A 323 12.08 -6.84 12.97
CA PHE A 323 13.39 -7.13 13.55
C PHE A 323 14.43 -7.20 12.43
N ALA A 324 15.65 -6.75 12.73
CA ALA A 324 16.82 -6.85 11.84
C ALA A 324 17.03 -8.28 11.34
N PHE A 325 17.06 -9.15 12.33
CA PHE A 325 17.19 -10.59 12.31
C PHE A 325 16.53 -11.05 13.61
N MET A 326 16.04 -12.29 13.68
CA MET A 326 15.40 -12.83 14.87
C MET A 326 16.31 -13.83 15.62
N PRO A 327 17.20 -13.41 16.54
CA PRO A 327 17.95 -14.24 17.50
C PRO A 327 17.11 -14.85 18.61
N VAL A 328 15.80 -14.70 18.54
CA VAL A 328 14.92 -15.09 19.63
C VAL A 328 14.87 -16.60 19.70
N SER A 329 15.13 -17.15 20.88
CA SER A 329 15.00 -18.59 21.06
C SER A 329 13.55 -18.99 20.86
N ILE A 330 13.30 -20.20 20.36
CA ILE A 330 11.94 -20.75 20.24
C ILE A 330 11.17 -20.62 21.56
N LYS A 331 11.84 -20.83 22.70
CA LYS A 331 11.24 -20.70 24.03
C LYS A 331 10.69 -19.30 24.28
N GLU A 332 11.40 -18.26 23.86
CA GLU A 332 10.96 -16.86 24.01
C GLU A 332 9.84 -16.50 23.05
N LEU A 333 9.87 -16.99 21.81
CA LEU A 333 8.76 -16.81 20.86
C LEU A 333 7.47 -17.46 21.37
N VAL A 334 7.58 -18.69 21.87
CA VAL A 334 6.45 -19.41 22.47
C VAL A 334 5.92 -18.65 23.69
N ARG A 335 6.81 -18.20 24.58
CA ARG A 335 6.41 -17.38 25.74
C ARG A 335 5.71 -16.09 25.31
N MET A 336 6.26 -15.38 24.32
CA MET A 336 5.69 -14.14 23.81
C MET A 336 4.28 -14.35 23.29
N ARG A 337 4.07 -15.46 22.57
CA ARG A 337 2.76 -15.82 22.07
C ARG A 337 1.78 -16.24 23.17
N GLU A 338 2.26 -17.01 24.14
CA GLU A 338 1.47 -17.56 25.25
C GLU A 338 1.11 -16.52 26.31
N VAL A 339 1.93 -15.49 26.52
CA VAL A 339 1.74 -14.53 27.61
C VAL A 339 1.33 -13.18 27.05
N ASP A 340 2.16 -12.61 26.18
CA ASP A 340 2.11 -11.19 25.86
C ASP A 340 1.07 -10.93 24.75
N LEU A 341 1.01 -11.83 23.76
CA LEU A 341 0.08 -11.76 22.62
C LEU A 341 -1.14 -12.68 22.78
N ARG A 342 -1.36 -13.25 23.97
CA ARG A 342 -2.44 -14.24 24.22
C ARG A 342 -3.81 -13.74 23.75
N HIS A 343 -4.10 -12.47 24.01
CA HIS A 343 -5.36 -11.81 23.70
C HIS A 343 -5.58 -11.58 22.18
N LEU A 344 -4.52 -11.69 21.37
CA LEU A 344 -4.58 -11.54 19.92
C LEU A 344 -4.68 -12.92 19.25
N PRO A 345 -5.79 -13.23 18.56
CA PRO A 345 -6.00 -14.52 17.94
C PRO A 345 -5.19 -14.74 16.65
N ALA A 346 -5.01 -13.70 15.83
CA ALA A 346 -4.32 -13.79 14.54
C ALA A 346 -2.87 -13.33 14.72
N VAL A 347 -1.94 -14.28 14.84
CA VAL A 347 -0.51 -14.00 15.04
C VAL A 347 0.31 -14.70 13.97
N CYS A 348 1.29 -13.99 13.42
CA CYS A 348 2.31 -14.51 12.52
C CYS A 348 3.67 -13.97 12.98
N ILE A 349 4.57 -14.90 13.29
CA ILE A 349 5.95 -14.61 13.69
C ILE A 349 6.85 -15.23 12.62
N SER A 350 7.59 -14.39 11.91
CA SER A 350 8.59 -14.78 10.92
C SER A 350 9.98 -14.23 11.25
N ASP A 351 10.93 -14.50 10.37
CA ASP A 351 12.37 -14.16 10.40
C ASP A 351 12.63 -12.69 10.74
N HIS A 352 11.71 -11.82 10.34
CA HIS A 352 11.83 -10.37 10.47
C HIS A 352 10.60 -9.70 11.03
N PHE A 353 9.46 -10.39 11.19
CA PHE A 353 8.22 -9.72 11.55
C PHE A 353 7.46 -10.42 12.66
N ILE A 354 6.90 -9.61 13.55
CA ILE A 354 5.81 -10.03 14.43
C ILE A 354 4.58 -9.22 14.03
N VAL A 355 3.57 -9.93 13.56
CA VAL A 355 2.27 -9.36 13.22
C VAL A 355 1.22 -10.04 14.09
N ALA A 356 0.53 -9.27 14.93
CA ALA A 356 -0.52 -9.79 15.79
C ALA A 356 -1.77 -8.90 15.71
N MET A 357 -2.96 -9.51 15.57
CA MET A 357 -4.19 -8.80 15.28
C MET A 357 -5.41 -9.45 15.97
N GLU A 358 -6.37 -8.61 16.36
CA GLU A 358 -7.68 -9.00 16.90
C GLU A 358 -8.53 -9.73 15.84
N ARG A 359 -8.27 -9.45 14.56
CA ARG A 359 -8.95 -10.01 13.40
C ARG A 359 -7.95 -10.56 12.41
N TRP A 360 -8.38 -11.54 11.60
CA TRP A 360 -7.57 -12.07 10.52
C TRP A 360 -7.14 -10.96 9.56
N ALA A 361 -5.86 -10.90 9.23
CA ALA A 361 -5.33 -9.86 8.37
C ALA A 361 -5.82 -10.06 6.94
N PRO A 362 -6.29 -9.02 6.24
CA PRO A 362 -6.84 -9.16 4.89
C PRO A 362 -5.76 -9.45 3.82
N TRP A 363 -4.48 -9.32 4.15
CA TRP A 363 -3.35 -9.65 3.27
C TRP A 363 -2.72 -11.02 3.57
N TRP A 364 -3.20 -11.73 4.60
CA TRP A 364 -2.84 -13.13 4.80
C TRP A 364 -3.66 -14.03 3.87
N PRO A 365 -3.20 -15.26 3.60
CA PRO A 365 -4.06 -16.29 3.00
C PRO A 365 -5.39 -16.34 3.74
N ALA A 366 -6.49 -16.60 3.04
CA ALA A 366 -7.78 -16.64 3.71
C ALA A 366 -7.72 -17.66 4.85
N ILE A 367 -8.38 -17.39 5.98
CA ILE A 367 -8.32 -18.32 7.13
C ILE A 367 -8.81 -19.74 6.76
N SER A 368 -9.67 -19.85 5.74
CA SER A 368 -10.13 -21.11 5.16
C SER A 368 -9.12 -21.80 4.24
N GLU A 369 -8.16 -21.06 3.67
CA GLU A 369 -7.02 -21.62 2.93
C GLU A 369 -5.97 -22.18 3.88
N VAL A 370 -5.82 -21.60 5.07
CA VAL A 370 -4.94 -22.13 6.13
C VAL A 370 -5.60 -23.35 6.81
N TRP A 371 -6.88 -23.23 7.19
CA TRP A 371 -7.64 -24.33 7.78
C TRP A 371 -8.96 -24.54 7.04
N GLU A 372 -9.03 -25.59 6.23
CA GLU A 372 -10.24 -25.91 5.44
C GLU A 372 -11.47 -26.23 6.30
N LYS A 373 -11.26 -26.79 7.51
CA LYS A 373 -12.32 -27.21 8.43
C LYS A 373 -12.03 -26.68 9.81
N GLU A 374 -13.07 -26.21 10.51
CA GLU A 374 -12.91 -25.69 11.87
C GLU A 374 -12.31 -26.72 12.84
N ASP A 375 -12.72 -27.99 12.72
CA ASP A 375 -12.20 -29.08 13.57
C ASP A 375 -10.71 -29.36 13.35
N SER A 376 -10.14 -28.89 12.23
CA SER A 376 -8.69 -28.99 11.97
C SER A 376 -7.87 -27.96 12.75
N ILE A 377 -8.50 -26.93 13.31
CA ILE A 377 -7.87 -25.89 14.13
C ILE A 377 -7.64 -26.47 15.53
N THR A 378 -6.51 -27.13 15.73
CA THR A 378 -6.06 -27.72 17.01
C THR A 378 -4.97 -26.87 17.64
N GLY A 379 -4.62 -27.14 18.91
CA GLY A 379 -3.50 -26.45 19.56
C GLY A 379 -2.19 -26.60 18.77
N LEU A 380 -1.89 -27.81 18.31
CA LEU A 380 -0.71 -28.10 17.49
C LEU A 380 -0.77 -27.41 16.12
N SER A 381 -1.92 -27.42 15.43
CA SER A 381 -2.00 -26.78 14.10
C SER A 381 -1.84 -25.26 14.21
N VAL A 382 -2.39 -24.63 15.24
CA VAL A 382 -2.20 -23.20 15.48
C VAL A 382 -0.76 -22.90 15.91
N PHE A 383 -0.15 -23.75 16.73
CA PHE A 383 1.26 -23.65 17.09
C PHE A 383 2.17 -23.67 15.86
N GLN A 384 1.91 -24.59 14.93
CA GLN A 384 2.64 -24.72 13.67
C GLN A 384 2.49 -23.50 12.76
N GLU A 385 1.29 -22.94 12.62
CA GLU A 385 1.03 -21.84 11.67
C GLU A 385 1.47 -20.47 12.18
N GLN A 386 1.50 -20.25 13.50
CA GLN A 386 1.77 -18.91 14.05
C GLN A 386 3.26 -18.61 14.27
N ILE A 387 4.14 -19.61 14.15
CA ILE A 387 5.58 -19.49 14.36
C ILE A 387 6.30 -20.19 13.20
N ASP A 388 7.21 -19.49 12.51
CA ASP A 388 8.05 -20.11 11.50
C ASP A 388 9.18 -20.94 12.14
N PHE A 389 9.06 -22.26 12.12
CA PHE A 389 10.06 -23.17 12.68
C PHE A 389 11.17 -23.54 11.69
N GLU A 390 10.93 -23.43 10.39
CA GLU A 390 11.90 -23.82 9.36
C GLU A 390 13.08 -22.85 9.39
N VAL A 391 12.78 -21.55 9.51
CA VAL A 391 13.78 -20.49 9.68
C VAL A 391 14.60 -20.67 10.96
N LEU A 392 14.02 -21.29 11.99
CA LEU A 392 14.67 -21.58 13.27
C LEU A 392 15.41 -22.93 13.28
N GLY A 393 15.45 -23.65 12.16
CA GLY A 393 16.17 -24.92 12.04
C GLY A 393 15.53 -26.08 12.83
N THR A 394 14.22 -26.03 13.09
CA THR A 394 13.50 -27.10 13.81
C THR A 394 12.13 -27.37 13.17
N THR A 395 11.31 -28.21 13.81
CA THR A 395 9.92 -28.46 13.39
C THR A 395 8.93 -28.22 14.52
N ALA A 396 7.73 -27.74 14.17
CA ALA A 396 6.64 -27.52 15.11
C ALA A 396 6.34 -28.77 15.95
N ALA A 397 6.34 -29.96 15.32
CA ALA A 397 6.10 -31.23 16.02
C ALA A 397 7.16 -31.53 17.09
N ARG A 398 8.44 -31.26 16.81
CA ARG A 398 9.53 -31.48 17.76
C ARG A 398 9.44 -30.52 18.93
N GLU A 399 9.18 -29.25 18.67
CA GLU A 399 9.06 -28.24 19.73
C GLU A 399 7.79 -28.43 20.57
N TRP A 400 6.69 -28.82 19.94
CA TRP A 400 5.45 -29.18 20.63
C TRP A 400 5.66 -30.30 21.65
N LEU A 401 6.45 -31.33 21.32
CA LEU A 401 6.74 -32.42 22.25
C LEU A 401 7.49 -31.95 23.50
N LYS A 402 8.30 -30.88 23.39
CA LYS A 402 9.05 -30.29 24.51
C LYS A 402 8.19 -29.40 25.41
N LEU A 403 7.01 -28.97 24.95
CA LEU A 403 6.09 -28.17 25.77
C LEU A 403 5.57 -28.99 26.95
N SER A 404 5.48 -28.34 28.10
CA SER A 404 4.83 -28.90 29.28
C SER A 404 3.33 -29.14 29.02
N GLN A 405 2.70 -29.98 29.84
CA GLN A 405 1.25 -30.22 29.74
C GLN A 405 0.44 -28.95 29.97
N GLU A 406 0.91 -28.04 30.83
CA GLU A 406 0.27 -26.76 31.09
C GLU A 406 0.34 -25.84 29.86
N GLN A 407 1.50 -25.77 29.19
CA GLN A 407 1.63 -25.01 27.95
C GLN A 407 0.73 -25.58 26.85
N LYS A 408 0.74 -26.91 26.64
CA LYS A 408 -0.15 -27.55 25.67
C LYS A 408 -1.62 -27.20 25.91
N ARG A 409 -2.05 -27.17 27.19
CA ARG A 409 -3.41 -26.74 27.56
C ARG A 409 -3.70 -25.29 27.19
N VAL A 410 -2.75 -24.36 27.30
CA VAL A 410 -2.94 -22.97 26.86
C VAL A 410 -3.22 -22.92 25.35
N TRP A 411 -2.43 -23.65 24.55
CA TRP A 411 -2.64 -23.70 23.10
C TRP A 411 -3.97 -24.36 22.71
N GLU A 412 -4.33 -25.46 23.37
CA GLU A 412 -5.54 -26.23 23.05
C GLU A 412 -6.83 -25.56 23.54
N ASN A 413 -6.82 -24.96 24.73
CA ASN A 413 -8.04 -24.50 25.41
C ASN A 413 -8.22 -22.98 25.38
N GLU A 414 -7.16 -22.22 25.14
CA GLU A 414 -7.24 -20.75 25.11
C GLU A 414 -6.99 -20.22 23.69
N ILE A 415 -5.85 -20.55 23.09
CA ILE A 415 -5.43 -19.98 21.81
C ILE A 415 -6.24 -20.56 20.65
N ALA A 416 -6.24 -21.88 20.43
CA ALA A 416 -6.95 -22.48 19.30
C ALA A 416 -8.46 -22.15 19.25
N PRO A 417 -9.20 -22.11 20.38
CA PRO A 417 -10.60 -21.70 20.36
C PRO A 417 -10.82 -20.24 19.95
N THR A 418 -9.86 -19.33 20.18
CA THR A 418 -9.95 -17.96 19.67
C THR A 418 -9.79 -17.91 18.14
N VAL A 419 -8.90 -18.73 17.58
CA VAL A 419 -8.71 -18.87 16.13
C VAL A 419 -9.92 -19.54 15.47
N ARG A 420 -10.54 -20.55 16.10
CA ARG A 420 -11.80 -21.15 15.63
C ARG A 420 -12.90 -20.11 15.49
N ARG A 421 -13.06 -19.23 16.50
CA ARG A 421 -14.03 -18.12 16.45
C ARG A 421 -13.76 -17.18 15.28
N LEU A 422 -12.50 -16.82 15.02
CA LEU A 422 -12.15 -16.03 13.82
C LEU A 422 -12.57 -16.73 12.52
N HIS A 423 -12.32 -18.03 12.42
CA HIS A 423 -12.66 -18.82 11.23
C HIS A 423 -14.18 -18.87 11.02
N GLN A 424 -14.96 -19.07 12.08
CA GLN A 424 -16.43 -19.00 12.03
C GLN A 424 -16.92 -17.62 11.58
N ASP A 425 -16.36 -16.55 12.12
CA ASP A 425 -16.76 -15.18 11.80
C ASP A 425 -16.42 -14.79 10.37
N ALA A 426 -15.31 -15.30 9.83
CA ALA A 426 -14.96 -15.16 8.42
C ALA A 426 -15.99 -15.85 7.51
N ARG A 427 -16.42 -17.08 7.85
CA ARG A 427 -17.46 -17.82 7.10
C ARG A 427 -18.84 -17.17 7.16
N LYS A 428 -19.20 -16.52 8.27
CA LYS A 428 -20.48 -15.80 8.38
C LYS A 428 -20.53 -14.55 7.49
N LYS A 429 -19.37 -13.98 7.16
CA LYS A 429 -19.24 -12.77 6.32
C LYS A 429 -19.01 -13.05 4.84
N SER A 430 -18.63 -14.27 4.45
CA SER A 430 -18.70 -14.69 3.05
C SER A 430 -20.18 -14.74 2.61
N PRO A 431 -20.57 -14.15 1.46
CA PRO A 431 -21.94 -14.22 0.99
C PRO A 431 -22.36 -15.69 0.89
N ARG A 432 -23.48 -16.05 1.52
CA ARG A 432 -24.18 -17.30 1.21
C ARG A 432 -24.32 -17.37 -0.31
N GLU A 433 -23.95 -18.52 -0.85
CA GLU A 433 -24.01 -18.87 -2.27
C GLU A 433 -25.13 -18.10 -2.99
N VAL A 434 -24.75 -17.29 -3.97
CA VAL A 434 -25.69 -16.78 -4.96
C VAL A 434 -26.39 -18.03 -5.53
N PRO A 435 -27.73 -18.13 -5.49
CA PRO A 435 -28.43 -19.27 -6.07
C PRO A 435 -27.95 -19.41 -7.51
N ARG A 436 -27.42 -20.59 -7.87
CA ARG A 436 -27.14 -20.91 -9.27
C ARG A 436 -28.44 -20.72 -10.03
N LEU A 437 -28.54 -19.63 -10.78
CA LEU A 437 -29.62 -19.42 -11.74
C LEU A 437 -29.59 -20.62 -12.67
N GLY A 438 -30.68 -21.40 -12.61
CA GLY A 438 -30.82 -22.65 -13.31
C GLY A 438 -30.52 -22.49 -14.80
N THR A 439 -29.79 -23.46 -15.33
CA THR A 439 -29.68 -23.77 -16.74
C THR A 439 -31.08 -23.95 -17.33
N ARG A 440 -31.68 -22.87 -17.84
CA ARG A 440 -32.72 -22.96 -18.86
C ARG A 440 -32.03 -22.98 -20.21
N VAL A 441 -31.77 -24.18 -20.69
CA VAL A 441 -31.54 -24.45 -22.10
C VAL A 441 -32.82 -24.01 -22.84
N GLN A 442 -32.81 -22.83 -23.45
CA GLN A 442 -33.74 -22.52 -24.53
C GLN A 442 -33.12 -23.05 -25.82
N GLN A 443 -33.65 -24.18 -26.28
CA GLN A 443 -33.51 -24.63 -27.65
C GLN A 443 -34.08 -23.54 -28.56
N PHE A 444 -33.21 -22.85 -29.28
CA PHE A 444 -33.61 -22.12 -30.48
C PHE A 444 -33.35 -23.04 -31.67
N SER A 445 -34.43 -23.61 -32.21
CA SER A 445 -34.44 -24.17 -33.56
C SER A 445 -34.32 -23.00 -34.57
N PRO A 446 -33.50 -23.11 -35.61
CA PRO A 446 -33.47 -22.10 -36.67
C PRO A 446 -34.76 -22.18 -37.52
N PRO A 447 -35.27 -21.05 -38.03
CA PRO A 447 -36.37 -21.08 -38.97
C PRO A 447 -35.87 -21.62 -40.32
N SER A 448 -36.63 -22.53 -40.89
CA SER A 448 -36.44 -23.08 -42.23
C SER A 448 -36.73 -22.03 -43.30
N VAL A 449 -35.68 -21.62 -44.03
CA VAL A 449 -35.67 -21.41 -45.50
C VAL A 449 -34.29 -21.79 -46.02
#